data_AF-A0A233VWL0-F1
#
_entry.id   AF-A0A233VWL0-F1
#
_cell.length_a   1.000
_cell.length_b   1.000
_cell.length_c   1.000
_cell.angle_alpha   90.00
_cell.angle_beta   90.00
_cell.angle_gamma   90.00
#
_symmetry.space_group_name_H-M   'P 1'
#
loop_
_entity.id
_entity.type
_entity.pdbx_description
1 polymer ?
#
loop_
_entity_poly.entity_id
_entity_poly.type
_entity_poly.pdbx_seq_one_letter_code
_entity_poly.pdbx_strand_id
1 'polypeptide(L)'
;MFPEFPMQYAYTYATYYFYQTLKTYRADNIKEVINSFEEYLYRERMIDAQNEIIQEQRANNIIAEQNLYVNLANLNELRNQTQVIQNESRNIRNTISNEANSTRSFISSRF
;
A
#
# COMPACT_ATOMS: atom_id res chain seq x y z
N MET A 1 -31.65 -46.85 15.60
CA MET A 1 -30.32 -46.73 14.99
C MET A 1 -29.82 -45.33 15.32
N PHE A 2 -28.74 -45.19 16.10
CA PHE A 2 -28.17 -43.87 16.35
C PHE A 2 -27.61 -43.35 15.02
N PRO A 3 -27.88 -42.09 14.64
CA PRO A 3 -27.23 -41.51 13.46
C PRO A 3 -25.72 -41.59 13.66
N GLU A 4 -25.01 -42.12 12.68
CA GLU A 4 -23.54 -42.20 12.73
C GLU A 4 -22.96 -40.80 12.86
N PHE A 5 -22.03 -40.65 13.81
CA PHE A 5 -21.28 -39.42 13.97
C PHE A 5 -20.37 -39.21 12.74
N PRO A 6 -20.35 -38.03 12.10
CA PRO A 6 -19.58 -37.86 10.88
C PRO A 6 -18.08 -37.93 11.16
N MET A 7 -17.41 -38.88 10.51
CA MET A 7 -16.00 -39.20 10.78
C MET A 7 -15.05 -38.02 10.54
N GLN A 8 -15.43 -37.07 9.68
CA GLN A 8 -14.68 -35.82 9.43
C GLN A 8 -14.52 -34.93 10.67
N TYR A 9 -15.37 -35.10 11.69
CA TYR A 9 -15.30 -34.38 12.96
C TYR A 9 -14.66 -35.21 14.09
N ALA A 10 -14.14 -36.41 13.79
CA ALA A 10 -13.52 -37.31 14.76
C ALA A 10 -12.07 -36.90 15.09
N TYR A 11 -11.90 -35.65 15.54
CA TYR A 11 -10.63 -35.11 16.01
C TYR A 11 -10.82 -34.25 17.26
N THR A 12 -9.74 -34.08 18.03
CA THR A 12 -9.78 -33.52 19.38
C THR A 12 -10.41 -32.13 19.45
N TYR A 13 -10.11 -31.26 18.48
CA TYR A 13 -10.60 -29.88 18.47
C TYR A 13 -12.12 -29.80 18.24
N ALA A 14 -12.64 -30.51 17.23
CA ALA A 14 -14.09 -30.61 17.00
C ALA A 14 -14.80 -31.24 18.21
N THR A 15 -14.23 -32.32 18.76
CA THR A 15 -14.80 -33.01 19.94
C THR A 15 -14.90 -32.09 21.15
N TYR A 16 -13.87 -31.28 21.40
CA TYR A 16 -13.88 -30.29 22.48
C TYR A 16 -14.97 -29.23 22.26
N TYR A 17 -15.08 -28.66 21.05
CA TYR A 17 -16.12 -27.69 20.73
C TYR A 17 -17.53 -28.28 20.91
N PHE A 18 -17.71 -29.54 20.49
CA PHE A 18 -18.98 -30.24 20.60
C PHE A 18 -19.39 -30.44 22.06
N TYR A 19 -18.45 -30.90 22.90
CA TYR A 19 -18.65 -31.04 24.33
C TYR A 19 -19.07 -29.71 24.98
N GLN A 20 -18.41 -28.60 24.66
CA GLN A 20 -18.75 -27.29 25.25
C GLN A 20 -20.12 -26.80 24.79
N THR A 21 -20.45 -26.97 23.51
CA THR A 21 -21.74 -26.53 22.95
C THR A 21 -22.90 -27.31 23.56
N LEU A 22 -22.76 -28.63 23.73
CA LEU A 22 -23.75 -29.48 24.40
C LEU A 22 -23.85 -29.18 25.90
N LYS A 23 -22.71 -29.03 26.60
CA LYS A 23 -22.68 -28.71 28.05
C LYS A 23 -23.38 -27.40 28.38
N THR A 24 -23.34 -26.44 27.45
CA THR A 24 -23.94 -25.11 27.63
C THR A 24 -25.37 -25.01 27.07
N TYR A 25 -25.95 -26.12 26.61
CA TYR A 25 -27.28 -26.17 25.98
C TYR A 25 -27.41 -25.17 24.81
N ARG A 26 -26.31 -24.90 24.10
CA ARG A 26 -26.30 -24.03 22.91
C ARG A 26 -26.78 -24.75 21.65
N ALA A 27 -26.87 -26.08 21.71
CA ALA A 27 -27.39 -26.93 20.66
C ALA A 27 -28.06 -28.14 21.30
N ASP A 28 -29.21 -28.53 20.76
CA ASP A 28 -30.03 -29.62 21.29
C ASP A 28 -29.80 -30.93 20.54
N ASN A 29 -29.11 -30.88 19.39
CA ASN A 29 -28.83 -32.04 18.57
C ASN A 29 -27.48 -31.94 17.83
N ILE A 30 -27.00 -33.08 17.34
CA ILE A 30 -25.72 -33.21 16.62
C ILE A 30 -25.67 -32.30 15.39
N LYS A 31 -26.80 -32.11 14.68
CA LYS A 31 -26.85 -31.25 13.49
C LYS A 31 -26.58 -29.79 13.85
N GLU A 32 -27.18 -29.29 14.92
CA GLU A 32 -26.95 -27.92 15.41
C GLU A 32 -25.52 -27.71 15.89
N VAL A 33 -24.96 -28.69 16.60
CA VAL A 33 -23.56 -28.65 17.04
C VAL A 33 -22.60 -28.56 15.84
N ILE A 34 -22.81 -29.39 14.82
CA ILE A 34 -22.01 -29.39 13.60
C ILE A 34 -22.15 -28.06 12.87
N ASN A 35 -23.37 -27.56 12.69
CA ASN A 35 -23.60 -26.28 12.01
C ASN A 35 -22.90 -25.13 12.73
N SER A 36 -23.00 -25.08 14.05
CA SER A 36 -22.32 -24.05 14.86
C SER A 36 -20.80 -24.16 14.73
N PHE A 37 -20.26 -25.37 14.68
CA PHE A 37 -18.84 -25.58 14.52
C PHE A 37 -18.33 -25.20 13.13
N GLU A 38 -19.07 -25.52 12.07
CA GLU A 38 -18.73 -25.08 10.71
C GLU A 38 -18.76 -23.55 10.58
N GLU A 39 -19.74 -22.89 11.20
CA GLU A 39 -19.79 -21.43 11.27
C GLU A 39 -18.59 -20.87 12.03
N TYR A 40 -18.22 -21.49 13.15
CA TYR A 40 -17.04 -21.12 13.92
C TYR A 40 -15.76 -21.25 13.08
N LEU A 41 -15.54 -22.39 12.42
CA LEU A 41 -14.39 -22.62 11.53
C LEU A 41 -14.37 -21.63 10.36
N TYR A 42 -15.53 -21.31 9.80
CA TYR A 42 -15.64 -20.30 8.75
C TYR A 42 -15.21 -18.92 9.25
N ARG A 43 -15.63 -18.52 10.46
CA ARG A 43 -15.21 -17.25 11.08
C ARG A 43 -13.71 -17.21 11.34
N GLU A 44 -13.11 -18.30 11.81
CA GLU A 44 -11.64 -18.39 11.96
C GLU A 44 -10.93 -18.16 10.61
N ARG A 45 -11.36 -18.87 9.56
CA ARG A 45 -10.80 -18.69 8.21
C ARG A 45 -10.96 -17.26 7.69
N MET A 46 -12.08 -16.59 7.98
CA MET A 46 -12.29 -15.20 7.60
C MET A 46 -11.33 -14.25 8.33
N ILE A 47 -11.10 -14.46 9.63
CA ILE A 47 -10.18 -13.64 10.42
C ILE A 47 -8.76 -13.78 9.87
N ASP A 48 -8.33 -15.00 9.56
CA ASP A 48 -7.01 -15.25 8.98
C ASP A 48 -6.86 -14.57 7.62
N ALA A 49 -7.84 -14.72 6.73
CA ALA A 49 -7.83 -14.05 5.43
C ALA A 49 -7.81 -12.51 5.56
N GLN A 50 -8.55 -11.95 6.52
CA GLN A 50 -8.50 -10.50 6.80
C GLN A 50 -7.12 -10.06 7.30
N ASN A 51 -6.48 -10.86 8.16
CA ASN A 51 -5.15 -10.58 8.66
C ASN A 51 -4.11 -10.58 7.53
N GLU A 52 -4.20 -11.54 6.60
CA GLU A 52 -3.35 -11.59 5.41
C GLU A 52 -3.53 -10.33 4.53
N ILE A 53 -4.77 -9.96 4.23
CA ILE A 53 -5.08 -8.74 3.46
C ILE A 53 -4.51 -7.49 4.14
N ILE A 54 -4.62 -7.38 5.47
CA ILE A 54 -4.07 -6.23 6.21
C ILE A 54 -2.54 -6.20 6.11
N GLN A 55 -1.86 -7.34 6.18
CA GLN A 55 -0.41 -7.42 6.03
C GLN A 55 0.02 -7.00 4.62
N GLU A 56 -0.67 -7.47 3.57
CA GLU A 56 -0.41 -7.06 2.19
C GLU A 56 -0.63 -5.56 1.99
N GLN A 57 -1.71 -5.01 2.52
CA GLN A 57 -1.97 -3.56 2.48
C GLN A 57 -0.87 -2.75 3.18
N ARG A 58 -0.37 -3.22 4.33
CA ARG A 58 0.74 -2.58 5.03
C ARG A 58 2.02 -2.59 4.18
N ALA A 59 2.34 -3.72 3.56
CA ALA A 59 3.49 -3.81 2.67
C ALA A 59 3.37 -2.87 1.47
N ASN A 60 2.20 -2.82 0.82
CA ASN A 60 1.95 -1.92 -0.30
C ASN A 60 2.03 -0.45 0.10
N ASN A 61 1.52 -0.08 1.28
CA ASN A 61 1.62 1.29 1.79
C ASN A 61 3.07 1.71 2.02
N ILE A 62 3.93 0.83 2.55
CA ILE A 62 5.36 1.11 2.73
C ILE A 62 6.03 1.37 1.38
N ILE A 63 5.76 0.53 0.37
CA ILE A 63 6.30 0.70 -0.98
C ILE A 63 5.81 2.02 -1.60
N ALA A 64 4.53 2.34 -1.45
CA ALA A 64 3.95 3.59 -1.93
C ALA A 64 4.61 4.80 -1.25
N GLU A 65 4.82 4.76 0.06
CA GLU A 65 5.49 5.82 0.81
C GLU A 65 6.94 6.02 0.35
N GLN A 66 7.69 4.94 0.14
CA GLN A 66 9.05 4.99 -0.41
C GLN A 66 9.08 5.64 -1.79
N ASN A 67 8.14 5.29 -2.67
CA ASN A 67 8.02 5.91 -3.99
C ASN A 67 7.74 7.42 -3.89
N LEU A 68 6.93 7.86 -2.91
CA LEU A 68 6.69 9.28 -2.66
C LEU A 68 7.97 10.00 -2.24
N TYR A 69 8.78 9.42 -1.35
CA TYR A 69 10.06 10.01 -0.94
C TYR A 69 11.05 10.13 -2.11
N VAL A 70 11.17 9.09 -2.94
CA VAL A 70 12.02 9.12 -4.14
C VAL A 70 11.55 10.20 -5.12
N ASN A 71 10.25 10.28 -5.38
CA ASN A 71 9.68 11.30 -6.25
C ASN A 71 9.92 12.71 -5.70
N LEU A 72 9.83 12.92 -4.39
CA LEU A 72 10.13 14.21 -3.77
C LEU A 72 11.61 14.58 -3.91
N ALA A 73 12.53 13.63 -3.76
CA ALA A 73 13.95 13.86 -4.00
C ALA A 73 14.21 14.30 -5.45
N ASN A 74 13.64 13.56 -6.42
CA ASN A 74 13.75 13.90 -7.84
C ASN A 74 13.18 15.29 -8.16
N LEU A 75 12.05 15.68 -7.55
CA LEU A 75 11.47 17.01 -7.72
C LEU A 75 12.37 18.12 -7.18
N ASN A 76 13.06 17.89 -6.06
CA ASN A 76 14.02 18.85 -5.52
C ASN A 76 15.23 19.02 -6.45
N GLU A 77 15.74 17.93 -7.03
CA GLU A 77 16.82 17.97 -8.02
C GLU A 77 16.40 18.74 -9.29
N LEU A 78 15.23 18.44 -9.83
CA LEU A 78 14.66 19.16 -10.98
C LEU A 78 14.50 20.66 -10.69
N ARG A 79 14.05 21.02 -9.48
CA ARG A 79 13.95 22.41 -9.05
C ARG A 79 15.33 23.09 -9.03
N ASN A 80 16.35 22.42 -8.53
CA ASN A 80 17.72 22.95 -8.49
C ASN A 80 18.27 23.13 -9.92
N GLN A 81 18.10 22.14 -10.80
CA GLN A 81 18.49 22.25 -12.21
C GLN A 81 17.78 23.41 -12.91
N THR A 82 16.49 23.59 -12.64
CA THR A 82 15.70 24.70 -13.20
C THR A 82 16.27 26.06 -12.77
N GLN A 83 16.70 26.20 -11.51
CA GLN A 83 17.34 27.44 -11.02
C GLN A 83 18.68 27.71 -11.71
N VAL A 84 19.50 26.68 -11.92
CA VAL A 84 20.77 26.79 -12.65
C VAL A 84 20.51 27.28 -14.08
N ILE A 85 19.59 26.65 -14.81
CA ILE A 85 19.22 27.03 -16.18
C ILE A 85 18.71 28.47 -16.24
N GLN A 86 17.90 28.90 -15.26
CA GLN A 86 17.40 30.27 -15.19
C GLN A 86 18.54 31.29 -15.02
N ASN A 87 19.54 30.98 -14.18
CA ASN A 87 20.71 31.83 -13.98
C ASN A 87 21.58 31.90 -15.23
N GLU A 88 21.87 30.76 -15.86
CA GLU A 88 22.61 30.69 -17.12
C GLU A 88 21.89 31.47 -18.23
N SER A 89 20.56 31.33 -18.33
CA SER A 89 19.74 32.09 -19.29
C SER A 89 19.75 33.60 -19.04
N ARG A 90 19.90 34.04 -17.78
CA ARG A 90 20.11 35.48 -17.49
C ARG A 90 21.50 35.93 -17.92
N ASN A 91 22.53 35.13 -17.64
CA ASN A 91 23.91 35.45 -18.03
C ASN A 91 24.04 35.58 -19.56
N ILE A 92 23.49 34.62 -20.32
CA ILE A 92 23.50 34.65 -21.79
C ILE A 92 22.80 35.92 -22.30
N ARG A 93 21.64 36.28 -21.75
CA ARG A 93 20.93 37.51 -22.15
C ARG A 93 21.76 38.76 -21.90
N ASN A 94 22.47 38.83 -20.77
CA ASN A 94 23.33 39.96 -20.46
C ASN A 94 24.51 40.06 -21.44
N THR A 95 25.15 38.93 -21.77
CA THR A 95 26.23 38.88 -22.77
C THR A 95 25.76 39.37 -24.13
N ILE A 96 24.62 38.86 -24.62
CA ILE A 96 24.03 39.28 -25.90
C ILE A 96 23.73 40.79 -25.90
N SER A 97 23.17 41.31 -24.80
CA SER A 97 22.89 42.74 -24.68
C SER A 97 24.16 43.59 -24.73
N ASN A 98 25.23 43.15 -24.08
CA ASN A 98 26.51 43.85 -24.07
C ASN A 98 27.18 43.84 -25.44
N GLU A 99 27.18 42.70 -26.14
CA GLU A 99 27.69 42.58 -27.51
C GLU A 99 26.89 43.44 -28.50
N ALA A 100 25.56 43.45 -28.38
CA ALA A 100 24.70 44.29 -29.20
C ALA A 100 25.00 45.78 -29.00
N ASN A 101 25.19 46.22 -27.76
CA ASN A 101 25.55 47.60 -27.43
C ASN A 101 26.94 47.96 -27.98
N SER A 102 27.92 47.08 -27.82
CA SER A 102 29.28 47.27 -28.33
C SER A 102 29.29 47.39 -29.85
N THR A 103 28.53 46.53 -30.53
CA THR A 103 28.36 46.57 -31.99
C THR A 103 27.73 47.87 -32.46
N ARG A 104 26.66 48.34 -31.79
CA ARG A 104 26.03 49.63 -32.10
C ARG A 104 27.01 50.79 -31.93
N SER A 105 27.75 50.82 -30.83
CA SER A 105 28.76 51.85 -30.57
C SER A 105 29.82 51.89 -31.67
N PHE A 106 30.33 50.73 -32.06
CA PHE A 106 31.34 50.63 -33.12
C PHE A 106 30.83 51.16 -34.46
N ILE A 107 29.61 50.78 -34.85
CA ILE A 107 28.98 51.28 -36.09
C ILE A 107 28.82 52.81 -36.02
N SER A 108 28.32 53.34 -34.90
CA SER A 108 28.13 54.79 -34.73
C SER A 108 29.42 55.60 -34.75
N SER A 109 30.57 55.00 -34.45
CA SER A 109 31.88 55.68 -34.50
C SER A 109 32.49 55.78 -35.91
N ARG A 110 31.91 55.08 -36.88
CA ARG A 110 32.41 55.01 -38.27
C ARG A 110 31.66 55.90 -39.26
N PHE A 111 30.57 56.53 -38.82
CA PHE A 111 29.76 57.46 -39.59
C PHE A 111 29.72 58.80 -38.86
#